data_AF-A0A2N2HCE3-F1
#
_entry.id   AF-A0A2N2HCE3-F1
#
_cell.length_a   1.000
_cell.length_b   1.000
_cell.length_c   1.000
_cell.angle_alpha   90.00
_cell.angle_beta   90.00
_cell.angle_gamma   90.00
#
_symmetry.space_group_name_H-M   'P 1'
#
loop_
_entity.id
_entity.type
_entity.pdbx_description
1 polymer ?
#
loop_
_entity_poly.entity_id
_entity_poly.type
_entity_poly.pdbx_seq_one_letter_code
_entity_poly.pdbx_strand_id
1 'polypeptide(L)'
;MDIKTFKFTPAWEWPEDAGKTFLEVLRDEKSDESDRLIAAELAGDLVVVNDELVDTLLSILQRKDASETLRSQAAISLGPALEQADTEGFDDPEDTPVTEEMFVKIQETLRTLYTDGDVPTEVRRRVLEASVRAPRKWHRDAVRAAYKSRDDDWKLTAVFCMRYIRGFDKQILESLGSSNPDIEYQAVCAAGTWGLKGAWAHIVSLVTSEDTEKPLLLAAIEAVPSIRPGETAEILDELMDSDDEEIADAVQEALIMSGEPWEDDEDETLH
;
A
#
# COMPACT_ATOMS: atom_id res chain seq x y z
N MET A 1 -16.83 -18.41 9.93
CA MET A 1 -15.68 -18.75 9.07
C MET A 1 -14.43 -18.73 9.96
N ASP A 2 -13.43 -19.58 9.72
CA ASP A 2 -12.18 -19.54 10.50
C ASP A 2 -11.31 -18.34 10.08
N ILE A 3 -10.55 -17.74 11.01
CA ILE A 3 -9.76 -16.53 10.73
C ILE A 3 -8.77 -16.73 9.58
N LYS A 4 -8.24 -17.95 9.41
CA LYS A 4 -7.29 -18.27 8.33
C LYS A 4 -7.97 -18.39 6.98
N THR A 5 -9.25 -18.74 6.95
CA THR A 5 -10.02 -18.82 5.70
C THR A 5 -10.21 -17.44 5.08
N PHE A 6 -10.48 -16.41 5.90
CA PHE A 6 -10.68 -15.04 5.42
C PHE A 6 -9.49 -14.52 4.59
N LYS A 7 -8.26 -14.90 4.94
CA LYS A 7 -7.04 -14.48 4.23
C LYS A 7 -7.01 -14.91 2.75
N PHE A 8 -7.74 -15.97 2.40
CA PHE A 8 -7.81 -16.51 1.04
C PHE A 8 -9.19 -16.30 0.40
N THR A 9 -10.04 -15.50 1.03
CA THR A 9 -11.36 -15.15 0.53
C THR A 9 -11.35 -13.66 0.19
N PRO A 10 -11.73 -13.25 -1.03
CA PRO A 10 -11.82 -11.84 -1.35
C PRO A 10 -12.74 -11.08 -0.39
N ALA A 11 -12.41 -9.83 -0.06
CA ALA A 11 -13.11 -9.08 0.98
C ALA A 11 -14.61 -8.88 0.69
N TRP A 12 -15.00 -8.77 -0.59
CA TRP A 12 -16.40 -8.66 -1.01
C TRP A 12 -17.21 -9.96 -0.84
N GLU A 13 -16.56 -11.09 -0.58
CA GLU A 13 -17.21 -12.37 -0.29
C GLU A 13 -17.28 -12.66 1.23
N TRP A 14 -16.74 -11.77 2.06
CA TRP A 14 -16.78 -11.95 3.50
C TRP A 14 -18.23 -11.85 4.04
N PRO A 15 -18.58 -12.64 5.08
CA PRO A 15 -19.85 -12.47 5.76
C PRO A 15 -19.97 -11.08 6.42
N GLU A 16 -21.20 -10.58 6.55
CA GLU A 16 -21.49 -9.26 7.14
C GLU A 16 -20.90 -9.07 8.56
N ASP A 17 -20.69 -10.15 9.31
CA ASP A 17 -20.13 -10.14 10.67
C ASP A 17 -18.60 -10.38 10.73
N ALA A 18 -17.89 -10.32 9.60
CA ALA A 18 -16.44 -10.49 9.51
C ALA A 18 -15.68 -9.56 10.46
N GLY A 19 -15.98 -8.25 10.44
CA GLY A 19 -15.34 -7.27 11.31
C GLY A 19 -15.51 -7.59 12.80
N LYS A 20 -16.67 -8.12 13.20
CA LYS A 20 -16.92 -8.57 14.58
C LYS A 20 -16.05 -9.78 14.93
N THR A 21 -15.89 -10.73 14.01
CA THR A 21 -15.01 -11.89 14.21
C THR A 21 -13.56 -11.44 14.42
N PHE A 22 -13.05 -10.51 13.61
CA PHE A 22 -11.69 -9.99 13.75
C PHE A 22 -11.49 -9.29 15.08
N LEU A 23 -12.48 -8.48 15.48
CA LEU A 23 -12.47 -7.77 16.75
C LEU A 23 -12.43 -8.73 17.96
N GLU A 24 -13.20 -9.81 17.92
CA GLU A 24 -13.21 -10.84 18.97
C GLU A 24 -11.83 -11.49 19.12
N VAL A 25 -11.18 -11.86 18.01
CA VAL A 25 -9.82 -12.44 18.01
C VAL A 25 -8.78 -11.43 18.52
N LEU A 26 -8.86 -10.17 18.08
CA LEU A 26 -7.90 -9.13 18.50
C LEU A 26 -7.93 -8.86 20.00
N ARG A 27 -9.13 -8.88 20.60
CA ARG A 27 -9.37 -8.63 22.02
C ARG A 27 -9.06 -9.82 22.91
N ASP A 28 -9.09 -11.05 22.39
CA ASP A 28 -8.73 -12.23 23.15
C ASP A 28 -7.21 -12.40 23.24
N GLU A 29 -6.64 -11.97 24.36
CA GLU A 29 -5.21 -12.14 24.65
C GLU A 29 -4.75 -13.60 24.73
N LYS A 30 -5.69 -14.55 24.85
CA LYS A 30 -5.38 -15.98 24.87
C LYS A 30 -5.38 -16.61 23.48
N SER A 31 -5.87 -15.89 22.47
CA SER A 31 -5.81 -16.35 21.09
C SER A 31 -4.35 -16.45 20.63
N ASP A 32 -4.08 -17.41 19.77
CA ASP A 32 -2.75 -17.63 19.21
C ASP A 32 -2.26 -16.36 18.51
N GLU A 33 -0.97 -16.05 18.68
CA GLU A 33 -0.40 -14.83 18.10
C GLU A 33 -0.54 -14.79 16.57
N SER A 34 -0.46 -15.94 15.89
CA SER A 34 -0.69 -16.04 14.45
C SER A 34 -2.09 -15.59 14.05
N ASP A 35 -3.09 -15.94 14.86
CA ASP A 35 -4.49 -15.66 14.57
C ASP A 35 -4.78 -14.18 14.84
N ARG A 36 -4.18 -13.62 15.89
CA ARG A 36 -4.21 -12.17 16.17
C ARG A 36 -3.51 -11.35 15.11
N LEU A 37 -2.41 -11.85 14.53
CA LEU A 37 -1.72 -11.20 13.40
C LEU A 37 -2.60 -11.15 12.15
N ILE A 38 -3.24 -12.27 11.80
CA ILE A 38 -4.18 -12.31 10.66
C ILE A 38 -5.36 -11.38 10.94
N ALA A 39 -5.95 -11.42 12.13
CA ALA A 39 -7.04 -10.51 12.48
C ALA A 39 -6.62 -9.04 12.41
N ALA A 40 -5.38 -8.72 12.79
CA ALA A 40 -4.85 -7.35 12.71
C ALA A 40 -4.65 -6.90 11.26
N GLU A 41 -4.18 -7.79 10.38
CA GLU A 41 -4.08 -7.57 8.94
C GLU A 41 -5.46 -7.28 8.32
N LEU A 42 -6.42 -8.20 8.52
CA LEU A 42 -7.75 -8.12 7.91
C LEU A 42 -8.61 -6.97 8.46
N ALA A 43 -8.39 -6.55 9.72
CA ALA A 43 -9.09 -5.42 10.33
C ALA A 43 -8.78 -4.06 9.66
N GLY A 44 -7.74 -3.98 8.84
CA GLY A 44 -7.39 -2.77 8.08
C GLY A 44 -8.09 -2.64 6.73
N ASP A 45 -8.85 -3.66 6.32
CA ASP A 45 -9.54 -3.68 5.03
C ASP A 45 -10.74 -2.71 5.03
N LEU A 46 -10.89 -1.93 3.94
CA LEU A 46 -11.92 -0.90 3.81
C LEU A 46 -13.35 -1.45 3.85
N VAL A 47 -13.55 -2.75 3.57
CA VAL A 47 -14.87 -3.39 3.66
C VAL A 47 -15.37 -3.49 5.11
N VAL A 48 -14.46 -3.60 6.08
CA VAL A 48 -14.84 -3.88 7.48
C VAL A 48 -14.35 -2.84 8.48
N VAL A 49 -13.30 -2.08 8.14
CA VAL A 49 -12.64 -1.16 9.06
C VAL A 49 -13.63 -0.11 9.55
N ASN A 50 -13.57 0.14 10.86
CA ASN A 50 -14.42 1.08 11.56
C ASN A 50 -13.71 1.58 12.82
N ASP A 51 -14.31 2.56 13.50
CA ASP A 51 -13.77 3.16 14.72
C ASP A 51 -13.43 2.11 15.81
N GLU A 52 -14.23 1.05 15.98
CA GLU A 52 -14.00 0.04 17.02
C GLU A 52 -12.80 -0.86 16.72
N LEU A 53 -12.62 -1.25 15.46
CA LEU A 53 -11.43 -1.97 15.00
C LEU A 53 -10.20 -1.08 15.09
N VAL A 54 -10.28 0.16 14.64
CA VAL A 54 -9.18 1.13 14.72
C VAL A 54 -8.76 1.39 16.17
N ASP A 55 -9.70 1.60 17.07
CA ASP A 55 -9.39 1.79 18.50
C ASP A 55 -8.69 0.57 19.10
N THR A 56 -9.10 -0.63 18.68
CA THR A 56 -8.46 -1.89 19.09
C THR A 56 -7.05 -2.02 18.53
N LEU A 57 -6.82 -1.68 17.27
CA LEU A 57 -5.48 -1.66 16.64
C LEU A 57 -4.55 -0.63 17.30
N LEU A 58 -5.05 0.58 17.58
CA LEU A 58 -4.31 1.60 18.32
C LEU A 58 -3.93 1.12 19.73
N SER A 59 -4.87 0.46 20.42
CA SER A 59 -4.63 -0.12 21.74
C SER A 59 -3.52 -1.17 21.70
N ILE A 60 -3.54 -2.07 20.71
CA ILE A 60 -2.48 -3.08 20.50
C ILE A 60 -1.14 -2.41 20.22
N LEU A 61 -1.10 -1.43 19.32
CA LEU A 61 0.11 -0.71 18.93
C LEU A 61 0.80 -0.02 20.13
N GLN A 62 0.01 0.57 21.03
CA GLN A 62 0.51 1.28 22.22
C GLN A 62 0.96 0.35 23.36
N ARG A 63 0.54 -0.92 23.35
CA ARG A 63 0.83 -1.88 24.42
C ARG A 63 2.28 -2.35 24.39
N LYS A 64 3.05 -2.00 25.42
CA LYS A 64 4.46 -2.40 25.56
C LYS A 64 4.67 -3.91 25.79
N ASP A 65 3.64 -4.60 26.25
CA ASP A 65 3.63 -6.04 26.49
C ASP A 65 3.22 -6.86 25.26
N ALA A 66 2.64 -6.23 24.24
CA ALA A 66 2.39 -6.87 22.95
C ALA A 66 3.71 -7.06 22.18
N SER A 67 3.78 -8.12 21.37
CA SER A 67 4.96 -8.41 20.55
C SER A 67 5.22 -7.31 19.53
N GLU A 68 6.49 -7.14 19.16
CA GLU A 68 6.88 -6.15 18.13
C GLU A 68 6.18 -6.42 16.80
N THR A 69 6.03 -7.69 16.41
CA THR A 69 5.35 -8.10 15.18
C THR A 69 3.88 -7.70 15.19
N LEU A 70 3.14 -7.99 16.27
CA LEU A 70 1.72 -7.65 16.36
C LEU A 70 1.50 -6.14 16.40
N ARG A 71 2.37 -5.41 17.10
CA ARG A 71 2.35 -3.94 17.10
C ARG A 71 2.63 -3.37 15.72
N SER A 72 3.60 -3.93 15.01
CA SER A 72 3.98 -3.52 13.65
C SER A 72 2.84 -3.78 12.65
N GLN A 73 2.19 -4.93 12.75
CA GLN A 73 0.99 -5.24 11.96
C GLN A 73 -0.15 -4.28 12.27
N ALA A 74 -0.43 -4.03 13.56
CA ALA A 74 -1.48 -3.09 13.95
C ALA A 74 -1.21 -1.66 13.46
N ALA A 75 0.05 -1.22 13.42
CA ALA A 75 0.41 0.07 12.85
C ALA A 75 0.10 0.15 11.35
N ILE A 76 0.58 -0.81 10.54
CA ILE A 76 0.41 -0.73 9.08
C ILE A 76 -1.04 -0.88 8.65
N SER A 77 -1.85 -1.67 9.39
CA SER A 77 -3.28 -1.85 9.13
C SER A 77 -4.11 -0.57 9.33
N LEU A 78 -3.60 0.45 10.01
CA LEU A 78 -4.26 1.76 10.12
C LEU A 78 -4.13 2.60 8.84
N GLY A 79 -3.22 2.22 7.94
CA GLY A 79 -2.88 2.96 6.74
C GLY A 79 -4.04 3.19 5.77
N PRO A 80 -4.79 2.16 5.34
CA PRO A 80 -5.88 2.31 4.38
C PRO A 80 -6.97 3.27 4.85
N ALA A 81 -7.38 3.20 6.13
CA ALA A 81 -8.38 4.11 6.69
C ALA A 81 -7.90 5.57 6.71
N LEU A 82 -6.61 5.81 6.98
CA LEU A 82 -6.01 7.15 6.86
C LEU A 82 -6.00 7.65 5.43
N GLU A 83 -5.65 6.80 4.48
CA GLU A 83 -5.57 7.13 3.04
C GLU A 83 -6.94 7.51 2.48
N GLN A 84 -7.96 6.70 2.77
CA GLN A 84 -9.34 6.93 2.35
C GLN A 84 -9.87 8.25 2.93
N ALA A 85 -9.70 8.45 4.24
CA ALA A 85 -10.19 9.64 4.91
C ALA A 85 -9.47 10.94 4.48
N ASP A 86 -8.17 10.88 4.15
CA ASP A 86 -7.43 12.04 3.62
C ASP A 86 -7.85 12.38 2.18
N THR A 87 -8.25 11.36 1.40
CA THR A 87 -8.67 11.50 0.00
C THR A 87 -10.09 12.05 -0.11
N GLU A 88 -11.05 11.43 0.58
CA GLU A 88 -12.47 11.78 0.47
C GLU A 88 -12.85 13.00 1.34
N GLY A 89 -12.12 13.23 2.44
CA GLY A 89 -12.52 14.19 3.46
C GLY A 89 -13.71 13.70 4.30
N PHE A 90 -14.38 14.59 5.03
CA PHE A 90 -15.45 14.22 5.99
C PHE A 90 -16.79 14.92 5.71
N ASP A 91 -17.00 15.32 4.45
CA ASP A 91 -18.24 16.00 4.05
C ASP A 91 -19.43 15.03 4.02
N ASP A 92 -19.20 13.77 3.61
CA ASP A 92 -20.18 12.67 3.69
C ASP A 92 -19.66 11.55 4.62
N PRO A 93 -20.40 11.20 5.68
CA PRO A 93 -20.04 10.08 6.56
C PRO A 93 -20.01 8.70 5.87
N GLU A 94 -20.66 8.52 4.72
CA GLU A 94 -20.66 7.24 3.99
C GLU A 94 -19.36 7.01 3.18
N ASP A 95 -18.61 8.07 2.88
CA ASP A 95 -17.38 8.00 2.07
C ASP A 95 -16.14 7.64 2.90
N THR A 96 -16.24 7.69 4.24
CA THR A 96 -15.13 7.41 5.14
C THR A 96 -15.41 6.26 6.10
N PRO A 97 -14.46 5.34 6.29
CA PRO A 97 -14.67 4.20 7.17
C PRO A 97 -14.59 4.57 8.66
N VAL A 98 -14.06 5.76 8.99
CA VAL A 98 -13.79 6.21 10.35
C VAL A 98 -14.25 7.65 10.55
N THR A 99 -14.57 8.01 11.78
CA THR A 99 -14.95 9.38 12.11
C THR A 99 -13.76 10.35 12.04
N GLU A 100 -14.03 11.65 11.85
CA GLU A 100 -12.98 12.69 11.88
C GLU A 100 -12.23 12.70 13.22
N GLU A 101 -12.93 12.47 14.33
CA GLU A 101 -12.31 12.35 15.66
C GLU A 101 -11.31 11.17 15.70
N MET A 102 -11.71 10.01 15.19
CA MET A 102 -10.85 8.84 15.12
C MET A 102 -9.65 9.06 14.19
N PHE A 103 -9.85 9.68 13.03
CA PHE A 103 -8.77 10.05 12.11
C PHE A 103 -7.71 10.93 12.77
N VAL A 104 -8.12 12.00 13.47
CA VAL A 104 -7.21 12.87 14.23
C VAL A 104 -6.48 12.09 15.31
N LYS A 105 -7.19 11.22 16.05
CA LYS A 105 -6.61 10.35 17.09
C LYS A 105 -5.53 9.42 16.54
N ILE A 106 -5.74 8.81 15.36
CA ILE A 106 -4.72 7.99 14.69
C ILE A 106 -3.48 8.85 14.40
N GLN A 107 -3.65 9.99 13.74
CA GLN A 107 -2.54 10.86 13.34
C GLN A 107 -1.68 11.32 14.53
N GLU A 108 -2.31 11.69 15.65
CA GLU A 108 -1.62 12.11 16.87
C GLU A 108 -0.90 10.94 17.55
N THR A 109 -1.53 9.77 17.60
CA THR A 109 -0.93 8.56 18.18
C THR A 109 0.31 8.13 17.39
N LEU A 110 0.19 8.03 16.06
CA LEU A 110 1.29 7.60 15.20
C LEU A 110 2.47 8.59 15.28
N ARG A 111 2.20 9.90 15.28
CA ARG A 111 3.26 10.91 15.46
C ARG A 111 3.98 10.73 16.80
N THR A 112 3.23 10.50 17.88
CA THR A 112 3.80 10.31 19.22
C THR A 112 4.74 9.10 19.23
N LEU A 113 4.27 7.96 18.73
CA LEU A 113 5.03 6.71 18.68
C LEU A 113 6.27 6.80 17.78
N TYR A 114 6.18 7.50 16.65
CA TYR A 114 7.33 7.70 15.77
C TYR A 114 8.47 8.46 16.46
N THR A 115 8.13 9.46 17.28
CA THR A 115 9.09 10.31 17.98
C THR A 115 9.62 9.73 19.28
N ASP A 116 8.96 8.70 19.81
CA ASP A 116 9.39 8.01 21.03
C ASP A 116 10.54 7.04 20.73
N GLY A 117 11.71 7.34 21.29
CA GLY A 117 12.92 6.52 21.13
C GLY A 117 12.86 5.16 21.83
N ASP A 118 11.92 4.96 22.75
CA ASP A 118 11.70 3.68 23.42
C ASP A 118 10.83 2.72 22.59
N VAL A 119 10.20 3.21 21.51
CA VAL A 119 9.44 2.35 20.59
C VAL A 119 10.42 1.57 19.70
N PRO A 120 10.27 0.24 19.59
CA PRO A 120 11.14 -0.59 18.74
C PRO A 120 11.22 -0.09 17.30
N THR A 121 12.40 -0.25 16.69
CA THR A 121 12.69 0.25 15.34
C THR A 121 11.65 -0.20 14.32
N GLU A 122 11.28 -1.49 14.33
CA GLU A 122 10.31 -2.03 13.36
C GLU A 122 8.93 -1.39 13.51
N VAL A 123 8.47 -1.22 14.75
CA VAL A 123 7.20 -0.53 15.04
C VAL A 123 7.27 0.92 14.56
N ARG A 124 8.38 1.62 14.78
CA ARG A 124 8.55 3.02 14.31
C ARG A 124 8.55 3.12 12.78
N ARG A 125 9.08 2.13 12.07
CA ARG A 125 9.03 2.05 10.61
C ARG A 125 7.59 1.92 10.12
N ARG A 126 6.82 0.93 10.63
CA ARG A 126 5.40 0.75 10.25
C ARG A 126 4.52 1.92 10.63
N VAL A 127 4.79 2.57 11.77
CA VAL A 127 4.13 3.81 12.16
C VAL A 127 4.38 4.91 11.13
N LEU A 128 5.62 5.07 10.64
CA LEU A 128 5.91 6.05 9.60
C LEU A 128 5.17 5.69 8.30
N GLU A 129 5.25 4.45 7.84
CA GLU A 129 4.60 3.95 6.62
C GLU A 129 3.07 4.10 6.64
N ALA A 130 2.42 3.85 7.77
CA ALA A 130 1.00 4.10 7.93
C ALA A 130 0.70 5.61 7.92
N SER A 131 1.45 6.39 8.70
CA SER A 131 1.18 7.82 8.88
C SER A 131 1.33 8.64 7.60
N VAL A 132 2.25 8.30 6.70
CA VAL A 132 2.47 9.05 5.45
C VAL A 132 1.30 9.00 4.49
N ARG A 133 0.38 8.04 4.62
CA ARG A 133 -0.84 7.93 3.81
C ARG A 133 -1.86 9.04 4.05
N ALA A 134 -1.70 9.80 5.14
CA ALA A 134 -2.37 11.09 5.36
C ALA A 134 -1.31 12.17 5.66
N PRO A 135 -0.67 12.78 4.62
CA PRO A 135 0.54 13.58 4.78
C PRO A 135 0.44 14.76 5.76
N ARG A 136 1.41 14.85 6.67
CA ARG A 136 1.59 15.95 7.64
C ARG A 136 2.96 16.60 7.47
N LYS A 137 3.10 17.85 7.94
CA LYS A 137 4.33 18.67 7.77
C LYS A 137 5.63 17.98 8.23
N TRP A 138 5.55 17.13 9.24
CA TRP A 138 6.72 16.46 9.83
C TRP A 138 7.24 15.28 8.99
N HIS A 139 6.39 14.68 8.13
CA HIS A 139 6.76 13.50 7.36
C HIS A 139 7.93 13.77 6.41
N ARG A 140 8.00 14.94 5.77
CA ARG A 140 9.08 15.25 4.82
C ARG A 140 10.47 15.17 5.47
N ASP A 141 10.61 15.65 6.70
CA ASP A 141 11.90 15.60 7.38
C ASP A 141 12.18 14.20 7.95
N ALA A 142 11.14 13.47 8.39
CA ALA A 142 11.23 12.07 8.79
C ALA A 142 11.69 11.15 7.64
N VAL A 143 11.06 11.24 6.47
CA VAL A 143 11.42 10.47 5.26
C VAL A 143 12.83 10.82 4.79
N ARG A 144 13.21 12.10 4.81
CA ARG A 144 14.58 12.51 4.48
C ARG A 144 15.61 11.93 5.46
N ALA A 145 15.29 11.86 6.75
CA ALA A 145 16.16 11.26 7.75
C ALA A 145 16.29 9.74 7.54
N ALA A 146 15.17 9.05 7.30
CA ALA A 146 15.13 7.62 7.02
C ALA A 146 15.94 7.25 5.76
N TYR A 147 15.80 8.01 4.66
CA TYR A 147 16.55 7.76 3.42
C TYR A 147 18.07 7.92 3.57
N LYS A 148 18.51 8.82 4.47
CA LYS A 148 19.93 9.04 4.78
C LYS A 148 20.52 7.98 5.70
N SER A 149 19.69 7.08 6.23
CA SER A 149 20.16 5.98 7.06
C SER A 149 21.08 5.06 6.26
N ARG A 150 22.00 4.40 6.97
CA ARG A 150 22.80 3.30 6.41
C ARG A 150 22.11 1.95 6.59
N ASP A 151 20.99 1.96 7.27
CA ASP A 151 20.15 0.80 7.50
C ASP A 151 19.17 0.68 6.33
N ASP A 152 19.30 -0.40 5.56
CA ASP A 152 18.48 -0.66 4.37
C ASP A 152 16.99 -0.74 4.73
N ASP A 153 16.68 -1.15 5.95
CA ASP A 153 15.31 -1.20 6.46
C ASP A 153 14.68 0.20 6.54
N TRP A 154 15.43 1.18 7.07
CA TRP A 154 15.00 2.57 7.08
C TRP A 154 14.98 3.18 5.68
N LYS A 155 15.91 2.77 4.80
CA LYS A 155 15.92 3.23 3.41
C LYS A 155 14.69 2.72 2.66
N LEU A 156 14.33 1.45 2.83
CA LEU A 156 13.11 0.84 2.31
C LEU A 156 11.87 1.59 2.78
N THR A 157 11.72 1.80 4.09
CA THR A 157 10.63 2.59 4.66
C THR A 157 10.58 3.99 4.05
N ALA A 158 11.73 4.64 3.85
CA ALA A 158 11.77 5.96 3.23
C ALA A 158 11.25 5.93 1.79
N VAL A 159 11.67 4.96 0.98
CA VAL A 159 11.25 4.84 -0.43
C VAL A 159 9.76 4.49 -0.52
N PHE A 160 9.26 3.58 0.32
CA PHE A 160 7.82 3.34 0.47
C PHE A 160 7.07 4.66 0.71
N CYS A 161 7.56 5.48 1.64
CA CYS A 161 6.90 6.74 1.99
C CYS A 161 6.90 7.77 0.85
N MET A 162 7.83 7.68 -0.10
CA MET A 162 7.95 8.64 -1.19
C MET A 162 6.79 8.55 -2.18
N ARG A 163 6.05 7.44 -2.25
CA ARG A 163 4.83 7.36 -3.07
C ARG A 163 3.72 8.28 -2.57
N TYR A 164 3.67 8.54 -1.27
CA TYR A 164 2.65 9.40 -0.64
C TYR A 164 3.06 10.86 -0.49
N ILE A 165 4.36 11.19 -0.62
CA ILE A 165 4.87 12.53 -0.36
C ILE A 165 5.76 13.01 -1.51
N ARG A 166 5.37 14.13 -2.13
CA ARG A 166 6.14 14.79 -3.20
C ARG A 166 7.48 15.35 -2.73
N GLY A 167 8.38 15.60 -3.70
CA GLY A 167 9.63 16.33 -3.51
C GLY A 167 10.86 15.44 -3.28
N PHE A 168 10.75 14.17 -3.66
CA PHE A 168 11.80 13.15 -3.55
C PHE A 168 12.19 12.53 -4.90
N ASP A 169 11.84 13.18 -6.02
CA ASP A 169 12.02 12.64 -7.37
C ASP A 169 13.44 12.10 -7.61
N LYS A 170 14.47 12.82 -7.14
CA LYS A 170 15.87 12.36 -7.27
C LYS A 170 16.14 11.08 -6.49
N GLN A 171 15.62 10.98 -5.27
CA GLN A 171 15.80 9.81 -4.41
C GLN A 171 15.02 8.61 -4.95
N ILE A 172 13.82 8.82 -5.50
CA ILE A 172 13.05 7.77 -6.17
C ILE A 172 13.85 7.23 -7.35
N LEU A 173 14.30 8.11 -8.26
CA LEU A 173 15.09 7.72 -9.43
C LEU A 173 16.42 7.03 -9.09
N GLU A 174 17.09 7.47 -8.01
CA GLU A 174 18.29 6.78 -7.50
C GLU A 174 17.96 5.37 -6.99
N SER A 175 16.79 5.19 -6.37
CA SER A 175 16.40 3.93 -5.73
C SER A 175 15.92 2.86 -6.72
N LEU A 176 15.56 3.24 -7.95
CA LEU A 176 15.32 2.29 -9.04
C LEU A 176 16.57 1.43 -9.34
N GLY A 177 17.77 1.98 -9.11
CA GLY A 177 19.02 1.23 -9.29
C GLY A 177 19.48 0.41 -8.07
N SER A 178 18.59 0.16 -7.11
CA SER A 178 18.91 -0.57 -5.89
C SER A 178 19.12 -2.06 -6.17
N SER A 179 20.12 -2.67 -5.53
CA SER A 179 20.28 -4.13 -5.53
C SER A 179 19.36 -4.85 -4.53
N ASN A 180 18.66 -4.10 -3.69
CA ASN A 180 17.62 -4.62 -2.81
C ASN A 180 16.28 -4.56 -3.56
N PRO A 181 15.64 -5.72 -3.86
CA PRO A 181 14.44 -5.80 -4.68
C PRO A 181 13.23 -5.11 -4.03
N ASP A 182 13.12 -5.11 -2.70
CA ASP A 182 12.03 -4.42 -2.00
C ASP A 182 12.14 -2.90 -2.20
N ILE A 183 13.37 -2.36 -2.22
CA ILE A 183 13.61 -0.94 -2.45
C ILE A 183 13.32 -0.57 -3.90
N GLU A 184 13.73 -1.42 -4.86
CA GLU A 184 13.43 -1.24 -6.29
C GLU A 184 11.92 -1.24 -6.53
N TYR A 185 11.21 -2.22 -6.00
CA TYR A 185 9.75 -2.31 -6.05
C TYR A 185 9.08 -1.03 -5.54
N GLN A 186 9.43 -0.55 -4.35
CA GLN A 186 8.85 0.67 -3.81
C GLN A 186 9.22 1.91 -4.65
N ALA A 187 10.40 1.94 -5.27
CA ALA A 187 10.81 3.02 -6.15
C ALA A 187 10.00 3.03 -7.45
N VAL A 188 9.69 1.85 -8.01
CA VAL A 188 8.79 1.69 -9.15
C VAL A 188 7.40 2.22 -8.83
N CYS A 189 6.81 1.79 -7.70
CA CYS A 189 5.51 2.30 -7.25
C CYS A 189 5.53 3.84 -7.12
N ALA A 190 6.53 4.40 -6.42
CA ALA A 190 6.62 5.84 -6.22
C ALA A 190 6.87 6.62 -7.53
N ALA A 191 7.61 6.04 -8.47
CA ALA A 191 7.84 6.64 -9.79
C ALA A 191 6.54 6.68 -10.61
N GLY A 192 5.75 5.60 -10.57
CA GLY A 192 4.43 5.52 -11.16
C GLY A 192 3.48 6.58 -10.57
N THR A 193 3.32 6.61 -9.24
CA THR A 193 2.42 7.56 -8.55
C THR A 193 2.67 9.02 -8.94
N TRP A 194 3.93 9.40 -9.17
CA TRP A 194 4.29 10.78 -9.53
C TRP A 194 4.54 11.00 -11.02
N GLY A 195 4.36 9.99 -11.88
CA GLY A 195 4.59 10.09 -13.32
C GLY A 195 6.01 10.53 -13.66
N LEU A 196 7.01 9.97 -12.96
CA LEU A 196 8.40 10.41 -13.09
C LEU A 196 9.00 9.94 -14.43
N LYS A 197 9.00 10.85 -15.42
CA LYS A 197 9.57 10.60 -16.76
C LYS A 197 10.99 10.03 -16.77
N GLY A 198 11.79 10.35 -15.76
CA GLY A 198 13.15 9.83 -15.61
C GLY A 198 13.23 8.32 -15.35
N ALA A 199 12.15 7.70 -14.89
CA ALA A 199 12.07 6.27 -14.60
C ALA A 199 11.82 5.43 -15.87
N TRP A 200 11.44 6.05 -16.98
CA TRP A 200 10.91 5.36 -18.16
C TRP A 200 11.78 4.20 -18.66
N ALA A 201 13.09 4.44 -18.83
CA ALA A 201 13.99 3.41 -19.33
C ALA A 201 14.08 2.18 -18.40
N HIS A 202 13.93 2.40 -17.09
CA HIS A 202 13.93 1.33 -16.11
C HIS A 202 12.60 0.57 -16.12
N ILE A 203 11.46 1.27 -16.17
CA ILE A 203 10.13 0.64 -16.28
C ILE A 203 10.02 -0.23 -17.53
N VAL A 204 10.44 0.28 -18.69
CA VAL A 204 10.46 -0.52 -19.93
C VAL A 204 11.33 -1.76 -19.75
N SER A 205 12.51 -1.65 -19.13
CA SER A 205 13.36 -2.82 -18.93
C SER A 205 12.75 -3.90 -18.04
N LEU A 206 11.90 -3.52 -17.07
CA LEU A 206 11.18 -4.46 -16.22
C LEU A 206 10.04 -5.14 -16.98
N VAL A 207 9.25 -4.36 -17.73
CA VAL A 207 8.11 -4.87 -18.51
C VAL A 207 8.55 -5.84 -19.61
N THR A 208 9.65 -5.52 -20.31
CA THR A 208 10.10 -6.33 -21.46
C THR A 208 11.01 -7.50 -21.06
N SER A 209 11.27 -7.71 -19.77
CA SER A 209 12.15 -8.79 -19.32
C SER A 209 11.34 -9.96 -18.80
N GLU A 210 11.55 -11.14 -19.42
CA GLU A 210 10.96 -12.41 -18.96
C GLU A 210 11.45 -12.83 -17.56
N ASP A 211 12.56 -12.26 -17.09
CA ASP A 211 13.16 -12.58 -15.78
C ASP A 211 12.59 -11.70 -14.64
N THR A 212 11.74 -10.70 -14.94
CA THR A 212 11.17 -9.83 -13.92
C THR A 212 10.18 -10.61 -13.04
N GLU A 213 10.41 -10.59 -11.72
CA GLU A 213 9.50 -11.25 -10.78
C GLU A 213 8.11 -10.62 -10.82
N LYS A 214 7.06 -11.46 -10.80
CA LYS A 214 5.65 -11.05 -10.97
C LYS A 214 5.25 -9.80 -10.16
N PRO A 215 5.54 -9.67 -8.85
CA PRO A 215 5.16 -8.47 -8.11
C PRO A 215 5.78 -7.18 -8.68
N LEU A 216 7.05 -7.23 -9.07
CA LEU A 216 7.75 -6.10 -9.67
C LEU A 216 7.23 -5.79 -11.08
N LEU A 217 6.89 -6.83 -11.85
CA LEU A 217 6.28 -6.69 -13.17
C LEU A 217 4.92 -5.99 -13.08
N LEU A 218 4.03 -6.42 -12.18
CA LEU A 218 2.73 -5.79 -11.96
C LEU A 218 2.87 -4.30 -11.61
N ALA A 219 3.77 -3.97 -10.68
CA ALA A 219 4.04 -2.57 -10.34
C ALA A 219 4.62 -1.76 -11.50
N ALA A 220 5.41 -2.39 -12.38
CA ALA A 220 5.93 -1.73 -13.57
C ALA A 220 4.83 -1.46 -14.60
N ILE A 221 3.93 -2.43 -14.84
CA ILE A 221 2.75 -2.31 -15.72
C ILE A 221 1.86 -1.15 -15.24
N GLU A 222 1.51 -1.12 -13.95
CA GLU A 222 0.70 -0.05 -13.33
C GLU A 222 1.34 1.34 -13.48
N ALA A 223 2.68 1.41 -13.49
CA ALA A 223 3.41 2.66 -13.62
C ALA A 223 3.42 3.22 -15.06
N VAL A 224 3.27 2.37 -16.09
CA VAL A 224 3.35 2.76 -17.51
C VAL A 224 2.42 3.93 -17.86
N PRO A 225 1.08 3.83 -17.68
CA PRO A 225 0.14 4.87 -18.12
C PRO A 225 0.34 6.19 -17.37
N SER A 226 0.81 6.15 -16.13
CA SER A 226 1.11 7.35 -15.35
C SER A 226 2.36 8.09 -15.84
N ILE A 227 3.35 7.36 -16.38
CA ILE A 227 4.62 7.93 -16.85
C ILE A 227 4.54 8.34 -18.32
N ARG A 228 4.01 7.48 -19.19
CA ARG A 228 3.82 7.71 -20.64
C ARG A 228 2.55 7.03 -21.15
N PRO A 229 1.38 7.68 -21.05
CA PRO A 229 0.11 7.08 -21.49
C PRO A 229 0.08 6.77 -22.99
N GLY A 230 0.66 7.61 -23.85
CA GLY A 230 0.68 7.37 -25.30
C GLY A 230 1.70 6.34 -25.80
N GLU A 231 2.43 5.67 -24.90
CA GLU A 231 3.30 4.53 -25.22
C GLU A 231 2.77 3.25 -24.55
N THR A 232 1.60 3.28 -23.89
CA THR A 232 1.09 2.17 -23.08
C THR A 232 0.78 0.93 -23.92
N ALA A 233 0.02 1.07 -25.02
CA ALA A 233 -0.31 -0.05 -25.90
C ALA A 233 0.94 -0.70 -26.52
N GLU A 234 1.85 0.11 -27.05
CA GLU A 234 3.08 -0.39 -27.67
C GLU A 234 3.96 -1.19 -26.68
N ILE A 235 4.06 -0.73 -25.44
CA ILE A 235 4.94 -1.35 -24.44
C ILE A 235 4.34 -2.60 -23.80
N LEU A 236 3.00 -2.69 -23.72
CA LEU A 236 2.30 -3.79 -23.05
C LEU A 236 1.78 -4.86 -24.01
N ASP A 237 1.94 -4.69 -25.33
CA ASP A 237 1.45 -5.60 -26.38
C ASP A 237 1.78 -7.08 -26.11
N GLU A 238 3.04 -7.39 -25.79
CA GLU A 238 3.48 -8.77 -25.52
C GLU A 238 2.88 -9.39 -24.24
N LEU A 239 2.34 -8.58 -23.34
CA LEU A 239 1.75 -9.01 -22.07
C LEU A 239 0.21 -9.09 -22.11
N MET A 240 -0.43 -8.60 -23.17
CA MET A 240 -1.89 -8.63 -23.32
C MET A 240 -2.45 -10.05 -23.31
N ASP A 241 -1.74 -11.00 -23.94
CA ASP A 241 -2.12 -12.41 -24.05
C ASP A 241 -1.48 -13.30 -22.96
N SER A 242 -1.12 -12.73 -21.81
CA SER A 242 -0.51 -13.48 -20.72
C SER A 242 -1.45 -14.56 -20.17
N ASP A 243 -0.95 -15.78 -19.97
CA ASP A 243 -1.70 -16.87 -19.31
C ASP A 243 -1.91 -16.61 -17.80
N ASP A 244 -1.23 -15.60 -17.23
CA ASP A 244 -1.41 -15.18 -15.84
C ASP A 244 -2.49 -14.10 -15.75
N GLU A 245 -3.63 -14.45 -15.15
CA GLU A 245 -4.81 -13.60 -15.01
C GLU A 245 -4.52 -12.26 -14.33
N GLU A 246 -3.67 -12.23 -13.29
CA GLU A 246 -3.31 -10.96 -12.63
C GLU A 246 -2.50 -10.03 -13.55
N ILE A 247 -1.65 -10.60 -14.41
CA ILE A 247 -0.88 -9.81 -15.38
C ILE A 247 -1.82 -9.27 -16.47
N ALA A 248 -2.69 -10.11 -17.02
CA ALA A 248 -3.66 -9.71 -18.03
C ALA A 248 -4.60 -8.61 -17.52
N ASP A 249 -5.12 -8.75 -16.29
CA ASP A 249 -5.95 -7.74 -15.64
C ASP A 249 -5.19 -6.42 -15.43
N ALA A 250 -3.94 -6.47 -14.95
CA ALA A 250 -3.13 -5.26 -14.76
C ALA A 250 -2.84 -4.53 -16.08
N VAL A 251 -2.57 -5.27 -17.17
CA VAL A 251 -2.41 -4.69 -18.51
C VAL A 251 -3.73 -4.05 -18.95
N GLN A 252 -4.85 -4.72 -18.69
CA GLN A 252 -6.15 -4.20 -19.07
C GLN A 252 -6.46 -2.87 -18.36
N GLU A 253 -6.26 -2.82 -17.05
CA GLU A 253 -6.43 -1.60 -16.26
C GLU A 253 -5.50 -0.48 -16.74
N ALA A 254 -4.24 -0.81 -17.04
CA ALA A 254 -3.25 0.16 -17.50
C ALA A 254 -3.66 0.82 -18.83
N LEU A 255 -4.18 0.04 -19.77
CA LEU A 255 -4.67 0.54 -21.06
C LEU A 255 -5.92 1.41 -20.89
N ILE A 256 -6.87 1.01 -20.04
CA ILE A 256 -8.03 1.84 -19.69
C ILE A 256 -7.58 3.19 -19.10
N MET A 257 -6.60 3.17 -18.19
CA MET A 257 -6.05 4.39 -17.57
C MET A 257 -5.31 5.29 -18.56
N SER A 258 -4.69 4.73 -19.59
CA SER A 258 -3.98 5.51 -20.62
C SER A 258 -4.91 6.39 -21.46
N GLY A 259 -6.21 6.05 -21.51
CA GLY A 259 -7.22 6.72 -22.32
C GLY A 259 -7.13 6.38 -23.80
N GLU A 260 -6.30 5.40 -24.21
CA GLU A 260 -6.35 4.85 -25.54
C GLU A 260 -7.62 3.99 -25.70
N PRO A 261 -8.44 4.22 -26.74
CA PRO A 261 -9.56 3.34 -27.04
C PRO A 261 -9.00 1.96 -27.37
N TRP A 262 -9.46 0.94 -26.65
CA TRP A 262 -9.33 -0.43 -27.09
C TRP A 262 -10.04 -0.57 -28.43
N GLU A 263 -9.29 -0.80 -29.51
CA GLU A 263 -9.88 -1.27 -30.76
C GLU A 263 -10.28 -2.73 -30.53
N ASP A 264 -11.55 -2.96 -30.18
CA ASP A 264 -12.19 -4.26 -30.35
C ASP A 264 -12.14 -4.59 -31.85
N ASP A 265 -11.11 -5.31 -32.28
CA ASP A 265 -11.01 -5.89 -33.61
C ASP A 265 -11.99 -7.07 -33.76
N GLU A 266 -13.30 -6.78 -33.75
CA GLU A 266 -14.35 -7.60 -34.35
C GLU A 266 -15.40 -6.72 -35.05
N ASP A 267 -14.95 -5.86 -35.97
CA ASP A 267 -15.80 -5.44 -37.09
C ASP A 267 -15.82 -6.60 -38.10
N GLU A 268 -16.55 -7.66 -37.77
CA GLU A 268 -16.95 -8.68 -38.76
C GLU A 268 -17.71 -7.97 -39.88
N THR A 269 -17.03 -7.84 -41.01
CA THR A 269 -17.52 -7.35 -42.28
C THR A 269 -18.91 -7.91 -42.62
N LEU A 270 -19.95 -7.08 -42.49
CA LEU A 270 -21.26 -7.31 -43.10
C LEU A 270 -21.40 -6.45 -44.37
N HIS A 271 -20.90 -6.98 -45.49
CA HIS A 271 -21.37 -6.65 -46.83
C HIS A 271 -21.44 -7.89 -47.73
#